data_AF-A0A351T1W5-F1
#
_entry.id   AF-A0A351T1W5-F1
#
_cell.length_a   1.000
_cell.length_b   1.000
_cell.length_c   1.000
_cell.angle_alpha   90.00
_cell.angle_beta   90.00
_cell.angle_gamma   90.00
#
_symmetry.space_group_name_H-M   'P 1'
#
loop_
_entity.id
_entity.type
_entity.pdbx_description
1 polymer ?
#
loop_
_entity_poly.entity_id
_entity_poly.type
_entity_poly.pdbx_seq_one_letter_code
_entity_poly.pdbx_strand_id
1 'polypeptide(L)'
;MHEAIVAALQTGEKIALGMPDSVPAGSYTRQSLQALGLWDAVMRQAVYAENVTVALNWVARCDVAFGFVYESDVLAGQKMGVRHVSGIPGELHQPIIYPMAYINGPRNEDARRLGAFLKSAQASEIFLSHGFALAN
;
A
#
# COMPACT_ATOMS: atom_id res chain seq x y z
N MET A 1 -6.06 -6.17 -16.11
CA MET A 1 -5.81 -5.13 -15.08
C MET A 1 -7.02 -4.22 -14.90
N HIS A 2 -7.27 -3.29 -15.84
CA HIS A 2 -8.44 -2.39 -15.77
C HIS A 2 -9.77 -3.15 -15.64
N GLU A 3 -9.90 -4.28 -16.36
CA GLU A 3 -11.05 -5.18 -16.27
C GLU A 3 -11.33 -5.72 -14.86
N ALA A 4 -10.29 -5.99 -14.07
CA ALA A 4 -10.45 -6.57 -12.73
C ALA A 4 -10.99 -5.53 -11.74
N ILE A 5 -10.54 -4.27 -11.85
CA ILE A 5 -11.06 -3.15 -11.06
C ILE A 5 -12.51 -2.86 -11.47
N VAL A 6 -12.82 -2.88 -12.76
CA VAL A 6 -14.18 -2.72 -13.26
C VAL A 6 -15.09 -3.87 -12.78
N ALA A 7 -14.61 -5.11 -12.81
CA ALA A 7 -15.36 -6.26 -12.29
C ALA A 7 -15.63 -6.13 -10.79
N ALA A 8 -14.64 -5.67 -10.00
CA ALA A 8 -14.84 -5.36 -8.59
C ALA A 8 -15.92 -4.29 -8.39
N LEU A 9 -15.87 -3.20 -9.17
CA LEU A 9 -16.88 -2.13 -9.13
C LEU A 9 -18.30 -2.63 -9.48
N GLN A 10 -18.42 -3.56 -10.42
CA GLN A 10 -19.70 -4.14 -10.84
C GLN A 10 -20.37 -5.00 -9.75
N THR A 11 -19.61 -5.47 -8.76
CA THR A 11 -20.20 -6.18 -7.61
C THR A 11 -21.05 -5.27 -6.72
N GLY A 12 -20.79 -3.96 -6.71
CA GLY A 12 -21.42 -3.01 -5.81
C GLY A 12 -20.91 -3.08 -4.36
N GLU A 13 -19.95 -3.95 -4.08
CA GLU A 13 -19.37 -4.12 -2.75
C GLU A 13 -18.55 -2.91 -2.31
N LYS A 14 -18.30 -2.81 -1.00
CA LYS A 14 -17.42 -1.79 -0.45
C LYS A 14 -15.95 -2.05 -0.84
N ILE A 15 -15.19 -0.98 -1.00
CA ILE A 15 -13.76 -1.00 -1.32
C ILE A 15 -12.99 -0.22 -0.26
N ALA A 16 -12.08 -0.89 0.44
CA ALA A 16 -11.23 -0.27 1.45
C ALA A 16 -10.08 0.50 0.79
N LEU A 17 -9.85 1.74 1.21
CA LEU A 17 -8.64 2.49 0.86
C LEU A 17 -8.21 3.40 1.99
N GLY A 18 -6.92 3.73 2.06
CA GLY A 18 -6.47 4.81 2.94
C GLY A 18 -7.13 6.14 2.58
N MET A 19 -7.39 7.00 3.56
CA MET A 19 -7.89 8.36 3.31
C MET A 19 -6.90 9.12 2.38
N PRO A 20 -7.30 9.54 1.15
CA PRO A 20 -6.35 10.04 0.15
C PRO A 20 -5.57 11.29 0.56
N ASP A 21 -6.13 12.08 1.48
CA ASP A 21 -5.54 13.35 1.92
C ASP A 21 -4.56 13.20 3.08
N SER A 22 -4.51 12.03 3.74
CA SER A 22 -3.66 11.79 4.90
C SER A 22 -2.86 10.49 4.87
N VAL A 23 -3.28 9.50 4.08
CA VAL A 23 -2.63 8.19 3.98
C VAL A 23 -1.95 8.06 2.62
N PRO A 24 -0.61 7.84 2.56
CA PRO A 24 0.12 7.72 1.29
C PRO A 24 -0.49 6.69 0.33
N ALA A 25 -0.86 5.49 0.82
CA ALA A 25 -1.51 4.46 0.01
C ALA A 25 -2.81 4.95 -0.65
N GLY A 26 -3.59 5.76 0.07
CA GLY A 26 -4.79 6.41 -0.45
C GLY A 26 -4.48 7.43 -1.54
N SER A 27 -3.43 8.24 -1.36
CA SER A 27 -2.98 9.21 -2.36
C SER A 27 -2.52 8.52 -3.65
N TYR A 28 -1.70 7.47 -3.56
CA TYR A 28 -1.25 6.69 -4.72
C TYR A 28 -2.44 6.02 -5.43
N THR A 29 -3.38 5.48 -4.66
CA THR A 29 -4.63 4.91 -5.18
C THR A 29 -5.43 5.95 -5.95
N ARG A 30 -5.61 7.17 -5.40
CA ARG A 30 -6.31 8.27 -6.07
C ARG A 30 -5.63 8.65 -7.38
N GLN A 31 -4.31 8.86 -7.37
CA GLN A 31 -3.55 9.21 -8.58
C GLN A 31 -3.75 8.16 -9.68
N SER A 32 -3.60 6.89 -9.30
CA SER A 32 -3.74 5.76 -10.22
C SER A 32 -5.13 5.68 -10.83
N LEU A 33 -6.16 5.78 -10.00
CA LEU A 33 -7.55 5.68 -10.45
C LEU A 33 -7.99 6.92 -11.23
N GLN A 34 -7.43 8.10 -10.97
CA GLN A 34 -7.63 9.29 -11.79
C GLN A 34 -7.02 9.11 -13.18
N ALA A 35 -5.80 8.59 -13.26
CA ALA A 35 -5.16 8.27 -14.55
C ALA A 35 -5.95 7.22 -15.35
N LEU A 36 -6.65 6.30 -14.66
CA LEU A 36 -7.52 5.30 -15.27
C LEU A 36 -8.97 5.79 -15.53
N GLY A 37 -9.35 7.00 -15.08
CA GLY A 37 -10.73 7.49 -15.18
C GLY A 37 -11.74 6.74 -14.30
N LEU A 38 -11.29 6.02 -13.28
CA LEU A 38 -12.12 5.16 -12.40
C LEU A 38 -12.36 5.77 -11.01
N TRP A 39 -11.71 6.88 -10.68
CA TRP A 39 -11.73 7.46 -9.33
C TRP A 39 -13.14 7.73 -8.80
N ASP A 40 -13.99 8.38 -9.58
CA ASP A 40 -15.35 8.71 -9.15
C ASP A 40 -16.21 7.47 -8.92
N ALA A 41 -15.97 6.38 -9.66
CA ALA A 41 -16.67 5.13 -9.46
C ALA A 41 -16.24 4.44 -8.16
N VAL A 42 -14.94 4.37 -7.90
CA VAL A 42 -14.40 3.82 -6.65
C VAL A 42 -14.82 4.64 -5.44
N MET A 43 -14.83 5.97 -5.55
CA MET A 43 -15.22 6.86 -4.45
C MET A 43 -16.63 6.58 -3.94
N ARG A 44 -17.57 6.18 -4.82
CA ARG A 44 -18.94 5.83 -4.42
C ARG A 44 -19.03 4.56 -3.57
N GLN A 45 -18.03 3.67 -3.67
CA GLN A 45 -17.93 2.40 -2.93
C GLN A 45 -16.88 2.43 -1.81
N ALA A 46 -16.13 3.53 -1.72
CA ALA A 46 -15.02 3.71 -0.78
C ALA A 46 -15.43 3.60 0.69
N VAL A 47 -14.62 2.90 1.47
CA VAL A 47 -14.55 2.99 2.92
C VAL A 47 -13.13 3.37 3.29
N TYR A 48 -12.98 4.48 4.01
CA TYR A 48 -11.68 5.06 4.29
C TYR A 48 -11.08 4.52 5.59
N ALA A 49 -9.91 3.89 5.47
CA ALA A 49 -9.09 3.46 6.58
C ALA A 49 -8.11 4.57 7.02
N GLU A 50 -7.78 4.59 8.30
CA GLU A 50 -6.79 5.50 8.88
C GLU A 50 -5.35 5.18 8.48
N ASN A 51 -5.08 3.95 8.02
CA ASN A 51 -3.82 3.52 7.41
C ASN A 51 -4.04 2.28 6.54
N VAL A 52 -3.02 1.89 5.77
CA VAL A 52 -3.10 0.76 4.83
C VAL A 52 -3.27 -0.59 5.53
N THR A 53 -2.71 -0.75 6.74
CA THR A 53 -2.84 -1.98 7.54
C THR A 53 -4.28 -2.21 7.99
N VAL A 54 -5.01 -1.15 8.34
CA VAL A 54 -6.43 -1.24 8.68
C VAL A 54 -7.25 -1.67 7.45
N ALA A 55 -6.98 -1.10 6.27
CA ALA A 55 -7.62 -1.53 5.02
C ALA A 55 -7.36 -3.01 4.72
N LEU A 56 -6.11 -3.46 4.86
CA LEU A 56 -5.74 -4.88 4.70
C LEU A 56 -6.52 -5.78 5.67
N ASN A 57 -6.61 -5.40 6.94
CA ASN A 57 -7.28 -6.19 7.96
C ASN A 57 -8.78 -6.32 7.72
N TRP A 58 -9.43 -5.27 7.21
CA TRP A 58 -10.84 -5.35 6.82
C TRP A 58 -11.08 -6.37 5.70
N VAL A 59 -10.19 -6.39 4.70
CA VAL A 59 -10.26 -7.40 3.62
C VAL A 59 -9.98 -8.80 4.18
N ALA A 60 -8.96 -8.95 5.02
CA ALA A 60 -8.59 -10.23 5.61
C ALA A 60 -9.70 -10.84 6.50
N ARG A 61 -10.52 -9.99 7.14
CA ARG A 61 -11.65 -10.42 7.97
C ARG A 61 -12.98 -10.49 7.23
N CYS A 62 -12.98 -10.23 5.92
CA CYS A 62 -14.20 -10.13 5.10
C CYS A 62 -15.16 -9.02 5.56
N ASP A 63 -14.69 -8.01 6.30
CA ASP A 63 -15.46 -6.81 6.64
C ASP A 63 -15.75 -5.98 5.37
N VAL A 64 -14.83 -6.04 4.40
CA VAL A 64 -14.90 -5.35 3.10
C VAL A 64 -14.36 -6.30 2.02
N ALA A 65 -15.04 -6.40 0.86
CA ALA A 65 -14.69 -7.39 -0.16
C ALA A 65 -13.39 -7.09 -0.91
N PHE A 66 -13.08 -5.81 -1.14
CA PHE A 66 -11.91 -5.37 -1.89
C PHE A 66 -11.14 -4.30 -1.14
N GLY A 67 -9.85 -4.16 -1.43
CA GLY A 67 -9.05 -3.06 -0.89
C GLY A 67 -7.84 -2.72 -1.75
N PHE A 68 -7.45 -1.45 -1.73
CA PHE A 68 -6.19 -0.99 -2.31
C PHE A 68 -5.13 -0.91 -1.22
N VAL A 69 -4.06 -1.69 -1.40
CA VAL A 69 -2.94 -1.83 -0.46
C VAL A 69 -1.63 -1.99 -1.25
N TYR A 70 -0.47 -1.98 -0.58
CA TYR A 70 0.79 -2.24 -1.25
C TYR A 70 0.99 -3.73 -1.56
N GLU A 71 1.89 -4.04 -2.50
CA GLU A 71 2.25 -5.43 -2.79
C GLU A 71 2.83 -6.16 -1.56
N SER A 72 3.62 -5.47 -0.74
CA SER A 72 4.11 -5.98 0.54
C SER A 72 2.97 -6.36 1.50
N ASP A 73 1.87 -5.59 1.50
CA ASP A 73 0.69 -5.87 2.33
C ASP A 73 -0.06 -7.10 1.81
N VAL A 74 -0.16 -7.27 0.49
CA VAL A 74 -0.74 -8.46 -0.13
C VAL A 74 0.05 -9.71 0.27
N LEU A 75 1.38 -9.68 0.17
CA LEU A 75 2.25 -10.80 0.56
C LEU A 75 2.09 -11.14 2.06
N ALA A 76 2.04 -10.13 2.92
CA ALA A 76 1.76 -10.33 4.35
C ALA A 76 0.35 -10.92 4.58
N GLY A 77 -0.64 -10.46 3.80
CA GLY A 77 -2.04 -10.84 3.89
C GLY A 77 -2.38 -12.24 3.36
N GLN A 78 -1.53 -12.83 2.52
CA GLN A 78 -1.78 -14.17 1.96
C GLN A 78 -2.01 -15.23 3.04
N LYS A 79 -1.26 -15.16 4.16
CA LYS A 79 -1.44 -16.06 5.30
C LYS A 79 -2.78 -15.89 6.01
N MET A 80 -3.42 -14.74 5.82
CA MET A 80 -4.75 -14.41 6.35
C MET A 80 -5.86 -14.65 5.31
N GLY A 81 -5.54 -15.23 4.15
CA GLY A 81 -6.52 -15.53 3.09
C GLY A 81 -6.76 -14.39 2.10
N VAL A 82 -6.04 -13.26 2.20
CA VAL A 82 -6.11 -12.18 1.22
C VAL A 82 -5.54 -12.65 -0.11
N ARG A 83 -6.23 -12.32 -1.21
CA ARG A 83 -5.82 -12.68 -2.57
C ARG A 83 -5.53 -11.44 -3.41
N HIS A 84 -4.49 -11.53 -4.21
CA HIS A 84 -4.18 -10.49 -5.19
C HIS A 84 -5.16 -10.55 -6.36
N VAL A 85 -5.90 -9.47 -6.60
CA VAL A 85 -6.87 -9.38 -7.71
C VAL A 85 -6.22 -8.77 -8.95
N SER A 86 -5.50 -7.65 -8.80
CA SER A 86 -4.77 -6.99 -9.87
C SER A 86 -3.76 -5.99 -9.29
N GLY A 87 -2.61 -5.87 -9.95
CA GLY A 87 -1.66 -4.79 -9.70
C GLY A 87 -2.08 -3.50 -10.43
N ILE A 88 -1.46 -2.39 -10.07
CA ILE A 88 -1.55 -1.10 -10.77
C ILE A 88 -0.15 -0.80 -11.35
N PRO A 89 -0.02 -0.29 -12.59
CA PRO A 89 1.27 0.04 -13.17
C PRO A 89 1.87 1.23 -12.43
N GLY A 90 3.17 1.15 -12.15
CA GLY A 90 3.88 2.17 -11.38
C GLY A 90 3.91 3.55 -12.06
N GLU A 91 3.65 3.62 -13.37
CA GLU A 91 3.61 4.88 -14.12
C GLU A 91 2.34 5.70 -13.85
N LEU A 92 1.31 5.11 -13.22
CA LEU A 92 0.04 5.78 -12.97
C LEU A 92 0.00 6.59 -11.66
N HIS A 93 1.08 6.53 -10.89
CA HIS A 93 1.22 7.29 -9.65
C HIS A 93 2.69 7.70 -9.44
N GLN A 94 2.91 8.63 -8.52
CA GLN A 94 4.27 8.94 -8.09
C GLN A 94 4.96 7.70 -7.49
N PRO A 95 6.29 7.56 -7.63
CA PRO A 95 7.02 6.44 -7.04
C PRO A 95 6.72 6.29 -5.54
N ILE A 96 6.52 5.04 -5.11
CA ILE A 96 6.30 4.70 -3.70
C ILE A 96 7.67 4.54 -3.05
N ILE A 97 8.09 5.57 -2.30
CA ILE A 97 9.40 5.63 -1.65
C ILE A 97 9.19 5.73 -0.14
N TYR A 98 9.97 4.93 0.61
CA TYR A 98 9.98 4.94 2.07
C TYR A 98 11.24 5.66 2.58
N PRO A 99 11.20 6.99 2.78
CA PRO A 99 12.36 7.71 3.29
C PRO A 99 12.60 7.41 4.76
N MET A 100 13.87 7.34 5.14
CA MET A 100 14.30 7.30 6.53
C MET A 100 15.01 8.61 6.88
N ALA A 101 14.70 9.16 8.05
CA ALA A 101 15.35 10.37 8.56
C ALA A 101 15.83 10.16 10.01
N TYR A 102 16.91 10.84 10.37
CA TYR A 102 17.35 10.91 11.76
C TYR A 102 16.63 12.05 12.47
N ILE A 103 16.13 11.78 13.68
CA ILE A 103 15.52 12.78 14.56
C ILE A 103 16.59 13.21 15.56
N ASN A 104 16.73 14.53 15.78
CA ASN A 104 17.66 15.06 16.77
C ASN A 104 17.27 14.60 18.17
N GLY A 105 18.20 13.95 18.89
CA GLY A 105 17.95 13.54 20.28
C GLY A 105 19.18 12.93 20.97
N PRO A 106 19.05 12.48 22.23
CA PRO A 106 20.17 11.95 23.00
C PRO A 106 20.70 10.59 22.50
N ARG A 107 19.98 9.89 21.60
CA ARG A 107 20.31 8.54 21.09
C ARG A 107 20.88 8.54 19.68
N ASN A 108 21.57 9.62 19.29
CA ASN A 108 22.04 9.80 17.92
C ASN A 108 23.00 8.69 17.44
N GLU A 109 23.84 8.12 18.32
CA GLU A 109 24.75 7.05 17.94
C GLU A 109 24.03 5.73 17.62
N ASP A 110 23.09 5.31 18.47
CA ASP A 110 22.29 4.11 18.22
C ASP A 110 21.42 4.27 16.97
N ALA A 111 20.85 5.47 16.75
CA ALA A 111 20.12 5.78 15.53
C ALA A 111 21.02 5.64 14.28
N ARG A 112 22.27 6.12 14.34
CA ARG A 112 23.25 5.96 13.24
C ARG A 112 23.60 4.50 13.00
N ARG A 113 23.79 3.70 14.05
CA ARG A 113 24.04 2.24 13.93
C ARG A 113 22.86 1.53 13.26
N LEU A 114 21.63 1.83 13.68
CA LEU A 114 20.43 1.29 13.05
C LEU A 114 20.32 1.72 11.59
N GLY A 115 20.56 3.00 11.27
CA GLY A 115 20.52 3.48 9.90
C GLY A 115 21.59 2.86 9.01
N ALA A 116 22.77 2.53 9.54
CA ALA A 116 23.79 1.77 8.82
C ALA A 116 23.35 0.32 8.57
N PHE A 117 22.74 -0.32 9.57
CA PHE A 117 22.17 -1.67 9.40
C PHE A 117 21.06 -1.69 8.34
N LEU A 118 20.12 -0.74 8.37
CA LEU A 118 19.02 -0.65 7.40
C LEU A 118 19.49 -0.41 5.95
N LYS A 119 20.73 0.07 5.76
CA LYS A 119 21.40 0.22 4.45
C LYS A 119 22.29 -0.96 4.06
N SER A 120 22.40 -1.97 4.90
CA SER A 120 23.24 -3.15 4.64
C SER A 120 22.57 -4.14 3.69
N ALA A 121 23.37 -4.98 3.03
CA ALA A 121 22.86 -6.06 2.18
C ALA A 121 21.91 -7.00 2.94
N GLN A 122 22.19 -7.26 4.23
CA GLN A 122 21.32 -8.07 5.08
C GLN A 122 19.92 -7.45 5.22
N ALA A 123 19.83 -6.15 5.47
CA ALA A 123 18.53 -5.47 5.53
C ALA A 123 17.83 -5.44 4.16
N SER A 124 18.59 -5.23 3.08
CA SER A 124 18.06 -5.28 1.71
C SER A 124 17.40 -6.62 1.39
N GLU A 125 18.01 -7.74 1.75
CA GLU A 125 17.42 -9.08 1.58
C GLU A 125 16.13 -9.25 2.36
N ILE A 126 16.07 -8.73 3.60
CA ILE A 126 14.85 -8.75 4.41
C ILE A 126 13.73 -7.96 3.72
N PHE A 127 14.01 -6.74 3.23
CA PHE A 127 13.02 -5.93 2.52
C PHE A 127 12.53 -6.60 1.23
N LEU A 128 13.45 -7.14 0.43
CA LEU A 128 13.13 -7.87 -0.81
C LEU A 128 12.24 -9.10 -0.52
N SER A 129 12.54 -9.87 0.54
CA SER A 129 11.73 -11.04 0.91
C SER A 129 10.29 -10.69 1.34
N HIS A 130 10.04 -9.43 1.72
CA HIS A 130 8.71 -8.91 2.07
C HIS A 130 8.06 -8.09 0.93
N GLY A 131 8.61 -8.14 -0.29
CA GLY A 131 8.05 -7.49 -1.49
C GLY A 131 8.33 -6.00 -1.62
N PHE A 132 9.32 -5.48 -0.91
CA PHE A 132 9.81 -4.12 -1.15
C PHE A 132 10.85 -4.12 -2.26
N ALA A 133 10.88 -3.04 -3.06
CA ALA A 133 11.97 -2.76 -3.98
C ALA A 133 13.05 -1.92 -3.30
N LEU A 134 14.30 -2.05 -3.77
CA LEU A 134 15.37 -1.16 -3.35
C LEU A 134 15.22 0.18 -4.07
N ALA A 135 15.38 1.28 -3.32
CA ALA A 135 15.43 2.60 -3.91
C ALA A 135 16.73 2.74 -4.73
N ASN A 136 16.59 3.05 -6.02
CA ASN A 136 17.70 3.36 -6.92
C ASN A 136 18.13 4.82 -6.79
#